data_AF-X6JY50-F1
#
_entry.id   AF-X6JY50-F1
#
_cell.length_a   1.000
_cell.length_b   1.000
_cell.length_c   1.000
_cell.angle_alpha   90.00
_cell.angle_beta   90.00
_cell.angle_gamma   90.00
#
_symmetry.space_group_name_H-M   'P 1'
#
loop_
_entity.id
_entity.type
_entity.pdbx_description
1 polymer ?
#
loop_
_entity_poly.entity_id
_entity_poly.type
_entity_poly.pdbx_seq_one_letter_code
_entity_poly.pdbx_strand_id
1 'polypeptide(L)'
;MEEGLVKLVKEAREHLSTHFRKREREKASSLIEKWKNEEVYPFGDNEVSPVTKQAKRIFNMCAVTINDHAKGFDEQSRMTKALSFRLLREAIEERPQEISRLLSEVLNLSKGKQKQFSMLLDRTKLSDILDAVSFVEHRISTAIGLRSLVCSDETRATMKERQHIHQIIERNSWLFGEQFTLGQTESSLTNALREHLRQLKIDTRVLEPVLVSGGKNARIDLLLCQSNKRSGRDDDHHLIVELKRASKSLSYADFGQLLKYASAIMKDTRYHKTNVEWSFWLVGTDVADDLDPLVNSNDRAPGCAHIFKEGNGKVWVKTWGQLLHDCISRHQFVRDKLNIAITDDEAVHYLDEIYPNFVPQAAE
;
A
#
# COMPACT_ATOMS: atom_id res chain seq x y z
N MET A 1 -50.74 0.19 -9.14
CA MET A 1 -50.94 -0.42 -7.79
C MET A 1 -49.61 -0.70 -7.09
N GLU A 2 -48.57 -1.15 -7.79
CA GLU A 2 -47.27 -1.49 -7.18
C GLU A 2 -46.50 -0.30 -6.59
N GLU A 3 -46.49 0.87 -7.24
CA GLU A 3 -45.80 2.07 -6.71
C GLU A 3 -46.36 2.56 -5.38
N GLY A 4 -47.69 2.50 -5.21
CA GLY A 4 -48.34 2.90 -3.97
C GLY A 4 -47.98 1.97 -2.81
N LEU A 5 -47.86 0.66 -3.08
CA LEU A 5 -47.50 -0.34 -2.08
C LEU A 5 -46.03 -0.21 -1.66
N VAL A 6 -45.13 0.05 -2.61
CA VAL A 6 -43.69 0.28 -2.32
C VAL A 6 -43.51 1.55 -1.48
N LYS A 7 -44.24 2.62 -1.79
CA LYS A 7 -44.18 3.87 -1.02
C LYS A 7 -44.69 3.69 0.41
N LEU A 8 -45.80 2.96 0.57
CA LEU A 8 -46.41 2.68 1.87
C LEU A 8 -45.51 1.78 2.75
N VAL A 9 -44.83 0.79 2.15
CA VAL A 9 -43.84 -0.04 2.84
C VAL A 9 -42.62 0.77 3.26
N LYS A 10 -42.16 1.71 2.43
CA LYS A 10 -41.03 2.60 2.75
C LYS A 10 -41.38 3.52 3.92
N GLU A 11 -42.53 4.18 3.87
CA GLU A 11 -43.03 5.03 4.97
C GLU A 11 -43.25 4.22 6.26
N ALA A 12 -43.82 3.02 6.17
CA ALA A 12 -43.98 2.14 7.33
C ALA A 12 -42.63 1.74 7.95
N ARG A 13 -41.62 1.44 7.13
CA ARG A 13 -40.26 1.15 7.61
C ARG A 13 -39.60 2.36 8.27
N GLU A 14 -39.77 3.56 7.72
CA GLU A 14 -39.27 4.80 8.33
C GLU A 14 -39.94 5.08 9.67
N HIS A 15 -41.26 4.93 9.76
CA HIS A 15 -42.01 5.09 11.01
C HIS A 15 -41.60 4.05 12.05
N LEU A 16 -41.50 2.77 11.67
CA LEU A 16 -41.03 1.70 12.56
C LEU A 16 -39.59 1.96 13.03
N SER A 17 -38.68 2.30 12.12
CA SER A 17 -37.29 2.63 12.46
C SER A 17 -37.21 3.80 13.43
N THR A 18 -38.00 4.85 13.21
CA THR A 18 -38.08 6.02 14.10
C THR A 18 -38.62 5.64 15.47
N HIS A 19 -39.68 4.81 15.53
CA HIS A 19 -40.26 4.32 16.77
C HIS A 19 -39.27 3.45 17.57
N PHE A 20 -38.60 2.48 16.92
CA PHE A 20 -37.60 1.64 17.57
C PHE A 20 -36.41 2.45 18.08
N ARG A 21 -35.88 3.39 17.28
CA ARG A 21 -34.82 4.32 17.73
C ARG A 21 -35.24 5.21 18.90
N LYS A 22 -36.53 5.59 18.99
CA LYS A 22 -37.06 6.35 20.13
C LYS A 22 -37.12 5.46 21.37
N ARG A 23 -37.64 4.24 21.21
CA ARG A 23 -37.77 3.25 22.30
C ARG A 23 -36.42 2.77 22.83
N GLU A 24 -35.42 2.60 21.96
CA GLU A 24 -34.03 2.30 22.36
C GLU A 24 -33.41 3.43 23.17
N ARG A 25 -33.66 4.69 22.79
CA ARG A 25 -33.23 5.86 23.57
C ARG A 25 -33.92 5.92 24.93
N GLU A 26 -35.24 5.70 24.98
CA GLU A 26 -35.99 5.66 26.24
C GLU A 26 -35.50 4.55 27.17
N LYS A 27 -35.25 3.35 26.62
CA LYS A 27 -34.65 2.22 27.36
C LYS A 27 -33.25 2.56 27.88
N ALA A 28 -32.37 3.08 27.02
CA ALA A 28 -31.03 3.50 27.41
C ALA A 28 -31.08 4.53 28.54
N SER A 29 -31.96 5.55 28.45
CA SER A 29 -32.16 6.53 29.51
C SER A 29 -32.65 5.89 30.81
N SER A 30 -33.61 4.95 30.74
CA SER A 30 -34.09 4.26 31.95
C SER A 30 -33.01 3.40 32.63
N LEU A 31 -32.13 2.75 31.85
CA LEU A 31 -31.00 1.97 32.37
C LEU A 31 -29.97 2.87 33.05
N ILE A 32 -29.66 4.02 32.46
CA ILE A 32 -28.73 4.99 33.05
C ILE A 32 -29.27 5.51 34.39
N GLU A 33 -30.55 5.86 34.46
CA GLU A 33 -31.18 6.29 35.72
C GLU A 33 -31.19 5.16 36.77
N LYS A 34 -31.42 3.91 36.36
CA LYS A 34 -31.26 2.74 37.24
C LYS A 34 -29.83 2.65 37.80
N TRP A 35 -28.80 2.80 36.96
CA TRP A 35 -27.41 2.73 37.42
C TRP A 35 -26.98 3.89 38.32
N LYS A 36 -27.57 5.08 38.13
CA LYS A 36 -27.40 6.20 39.06
C LYS A 36 -28.02 5.89 40.42
N ASN A 37 -29.24 5.35 40.44
CA ASN A 37 -29.92 4.96 41.68
C ASN A 37 -29.20 3.82 42.43
N GLU A 38 -28.56 2.90 41.70
CA GLU A 38 -27.71 1.85 42.26
C GLU A 38 -26.31 2.36 42.69
N GLU A 39 -26.00 3.64 42.48
CA GLU A 39 -24.68 4.27 42.62
C GLU A 39 -23.54 3.43 42.00
N VAL A 40 -23.82 2.78 40.86
CA VAL A 40 -22.81 2.07 40.05
C VAL A 40 -22.36 2.89 38.85
N TYR A 41 -23.12 3.93 38.48
CA TYR A 41 -22.80 4.84 37.40
C TYR A 41 -21.54 5.67 37.73
N PRO A 42 -20.49 5.65 36.91
CA PRO A 42 -19.18 6.11 37.33
C PRO A 42 -18.95 7.61 37.12
N PHE A 43 -19.87 8.37 36.50
CA PHE A 43 -19.69 9.80 36.27
C PHE A 43 -20.52 10.67 37.20
N GLY A 44 -19.95 11.78 37.66
CA GLY A 44 -20.64 12.79 38.47
C GLY A 44 -21.39 13.82 37.62
N ASP A 45 -22.50 14.34 38.13
CA ASP A 45 -23.28 15.39 37.46
C ASP A 45 -22.49 16.70 37.27
N ASN A 46 -21.49 16.94 38.12
CA ASN A 46 -20.66 18.14 38.12
C ASN A 46 -19.47 18.11 37.13
N GLU A 47 -19.24 16.99 36.44
CA GLU A 47 -18.10 16.85 35.52
C GLU A 47 -18.50 17.30 34.09
N VAL A 48 -18.26 18.57 33.73
CA VAL A 48 -18.84 19.21 32.52
C VAL A 48 -17.83 19.50 31.39
N SER A 49 -16.57 19.05 31.52
CA SER A 49 -15.56 19.23 30.47
C SER A 49 -16.00 18.64 29.13
N PRO A 50 -15.66 19.25 27.97
CA PRO A 50 -15.94 18.69 26.64
C PRO A 50 -15.47 17.24 26.49
N VAL A 51 -14.31 16.91 27.05
CA VAL A 51 -13.73 15.56 27.06
C VAL A 51 -14.61 14.61 27.87
N THR A 52 -15.03 15.02 29.07
CA THR A 52 -15.90 14.21 29.93
C THR A 52 -17.30 14.03 29.34
N LYS A 53 -17.85 15.03 28.63
CA LYS A 53 -19.13 14.87 27.90
C LYS A 53 -19.04 13.81 26.80
N GLN A 54 -17.92 13.79 26.07
CA GLN A 54 -17.68 12.76 25.07
C GLN A 54 -17.52 11.39 25.72
N ALA A 55 -16.68 11.27 26.74
CA ALA A 55 -16.48 10.05 27.52
C ALA A 55 -17.79 9.48 28.08
N LYS A 56 -18.63 10.33 28.70
CA LYS A 56 -19.98 9.98 29.19
C LYS A 56 -20.85 9.37 28.10
N ARG A 57 -20.86 9.97 26.90
CA ARG A 57 -21.67 9.49 25.78
C ARG A 57 -21.21 8.10 25.29
N ILE A 58 -19.90 7.87 25.24
CA ILE A 58 -19.30 6.59 24.82
C ILE A 58 -19.56 5.52 25.86
N PHE A 59 -19.35 5.86 27.13
CA PHE A 59 -19.64 4.98 28.25
C PHE A 59 -21.10 4.53 28.21
N ASN A 60 -22.03 5.46 28.02
CA ASN A 60 -23.46 5.13 27.97
C ASN A 60 -23.78 4.13 26.85
N MET A 61 -23.19 4.29 25.66
CA MET A 61 -23.35 3.33 24.57
C MET A 61 -22.79 1.95 24.92
N CYS A 62 -21.58 1.91 25.49
CA CYS A 62 -20.91 0.66 25.86
C CYS A 62 -21.65 -0.05 27.00
N ALA A 63 -22.06 0.67 28.03
CA ALA A 63 -22.76 0.15 29.19
C ALA A 63 -24.13 -0.45 28.80
N VAL A 64 -24.89 0.21 27.93
CA VAL A 64 -26.17 -0.34 27.40
C VAL A 64 -25.92 -1.61 26.60
N THR A 65 -24.89 -1.62 25.76
CA THR A 65 -24.52 -2.81 24.98
C THR A 65 -24.11 -3.97 25.89
N ILE A 66 -23.28 -3.70 26.91
CA ILE A 66 -22.86 -4.71 27.90
C ILE A 66 -24.10 -5.27 28.60
N ASN A 67 -25.03 -4.42 29.03
CA ASN A 67 -26.26 -4.88 29.66
C ASN A 67 -27.13 -5.76 28.75
N ASP A 68 -27.21 -5.43 27.46
CA ASP A 68 -28.03 -6.16 26.50
C ASP A 68 -27.40 -7.50 26.05
N HIS A 69 -26.07 -7.59 26.04
CA HIS A 69 -25.35 -8.73 25.47
C HIS A 69 -24.61 -9.61 26.50
N ALA A 70 -24.19 -9.05 27.63
CA ALA A 70 -23.54 -9.81 28.69
C ALA A 70 -24.60 -10.50 29.57
N LYS A 71 -24.76 -11.82 29.38
CA LYS A 71 -25.71 -12.63 30.15
C LYS A 71 -25.48 -12.46 31.66
N GLY A 72 -26.55 -12.12 32.38
CA GLY A 72 -26.54 -11.98 33.84
C GLY A 72 -25.82 -10.74 34.35
N PHE A 73 -25.37 -9.81 33.51
CA PHE A 73 -24.66 -8.60 33.97
C PHE A 73 -25.52 -7.75 34.92
N ASP A 74 -26.81 -7.56 34.59
CA ASP A 74 -27.73 -6.82 35.45
C ASP A 74 -27.96 -7.48 36.82
N GLU A 75 -27.87 -8.81 36.86
CA GLU A 75 -28.04 -9.67 38.05
C GLU A 75 -26.76 -9.76 38.90
N GLN A 76 -25.63 -9.23 38.42
CA GLN A 76 -24.38 -9.24 39.18
C GLN A 76 -24.44 -8.39 40.44
N SER A 77 -23.52 -8.65 41.37
CA SER A 77 -23.39 -7.83 42.57
C SER A 77 -23.11 -6.36 42.22
N ARG A 78 -23.62 -5.46 43.06
CA ARG A 78 -23.37 -4.02 42.96
C ARG A 78 -21.87 -3.68 42.83
N MET A 79 -21.02 -4.40 43.58
CA MET A 79 -19.57 -4.22 43.55
C MET A 79 -18.97 -4.58 42.19
N THR A 80 -19.41 -5.69 41.59
CA THR A 80 -18.95 -6.16 40.27
C THR A 80 -19.37 -5.21 39.14
N LYS A 81 -20.62 -4.72 39.18
CA LYS A 81 -21.12 -3.71 38.25
C LYS A 81 -20.32 -2.40 38.36
N ALA A 82 -20.13 -1.90 39.58
CA ALA A 82 -19.37 -0.68 39.84
C ALA A 82 -17.89 -0.80 39.46
N LEU A 83 -17.26 -1.98 39.64
CA LEU A 83 -15.89 -2.22 39.20
C LEU A 83 -15.79 -2.22 37.68
N SER A 84 -16.68 -2.95 37.00
CA SER A 84 -16.70 -3.04 35.53
C SER A 84 -16.92 -1.67 34.88
N PHE A 85 -17.85 -0.88 35.42
CA PHE A 85 -18.11 0.47 34.95
C PHE A 85 -16.99 1.45 35.25
N ARG A 86 -16.28 1.32 36.38
CA ARG A 86 -15.07 2.13 36.66
C ARG A 86 -13.92 1.79 35.72
N LEU A 87 -13.68 0.50 35.45
CA LEU A 87 -12.67 0.08 34.47
C LEU A 87 -13.01 0.56 33.05
N LEU A 88 -14.30 0.51 32.68
CA LEU A 88 -14.77 1.04 31.40
C LEU A 88 -14.63 2.56 31.32
N ARG A 89 -14.91 3.29 32.41
CA ARG A 89 -14.67 4.74 32.50
C ARG A 89 -13.18 5.04 32.33
N GLU A 90 -12.31 4.38 33.08
CA GLU A 90 -10.85 4.60 33.04
C GLU A 90 -10.30 4.35 31.63
N ALA A 91 -10.70 3.23 31.00
CA ALA A 91 -10.31 2.90 29.64
C ALA A 91 -10.77 3.96 28.62
N ILE A 92 -11.92 4.60 28.84
CA ILE A 92 -12.42 5.67 27.98
C ILE A 92 -11.73 7.01 28.31
N GLU A 93 -11.40 7.30 29.57
CA GLU A 93 -10.78 8.58 29.96
C GLU A 93 -9.29 8.66 29.61
N GLU A 94 -8.54 7.54 29.62
CA GLU A 94 -7.13 7.53 29.25
C GLU A 94 -6.90 7.84 27.75
N ARG A 95 -7.76 7.34 26.85
CA ARG A 95 -7.68 7.64 25.39
C ARG A 95 -9.08 7.77 24.75
N PRO A 96 -9.81 8.86 25.04
CA PRO A 96 -11.23 8.95 24.71
C PRO A 96 -11.51 8.96 23.22
N GLN A 97 -10.66 9.56 22.40
CA GLN A 97 -10.95 9.73 20.96
C GLN A 97 -10.65 8.48 20.15
N GLU A 98 -9.50 7.83 20.39
CA GLU A 98 -9.08 6.63 19.66
C GLU A 98 -9.95 5.41 20.03
N ILE A 99 -10.11 5.15 21.32
CA ILE A 99 -10.89 3.99 21.80
C ILE A 99 -12.36 4.16 21.45
N SER A 100 -12.90 5.39 21.52
CA SER A 100 -14.29 5.61 21.16
C SER A 100 -14.59 5.37 19.70
N ARG A 101 -13.70 5.81 18.81
CA ARG A 101 -13.84 5.56 17.39
C ARG A 101 -13.85 4.05 17.14
N LEU A 102 -12.86 3.33 17.66
CA LEU A 102 -12.74 1.88 17.49
C LEU A 102 -13.96 1.11 18.04
N LEU A 103 -14.39 1.42 19.27
CA LEU A 103 -15.57 0.80 19.87
C LEU A 103 -16.83 1.13 19.07
N SER A 104 -17.01 2.38 18.64
CA SER A 104 -18.18 2.77 17.84
C SER A 104 -18.25 2.05 16.49
N GLU A 105 -17.11 1.86 15.81
CA GLU A 105 -17.04 1.12 14.55
C GLU A 105 -17.48 -0.34 14.73
N VAL A 106 -16.99 -1.01 15.77
CA VAL A 106 -17.34 -2.42 16.07
C VAL A 106 -18.82 -2.55 16.50
N LEU A 107 -19.29 -1.64 17.36
CA LEU A 107 -20.66 -1.69 17.89
C LEU A 107 -21.72 -1.37 16.83
N ASN A 108 -21.39 -0.51 15.86
CA ASN A 108 -22.28 -0.16 14.75
C ASN A 108 -22.34 -1.24 13.64
N LEU A 109 -21.50 -2.30 13.72
CA LEU A 109 -21.56 -3.41 12.77
C LEU A 109 -22.91 -4.13 12.86
N SER A 110 -23.50 -4.47 11.71
CA SER A 110 -24.66 -5.36 11.66
C SER A 110 -24.33 -6.73 12.28
N LYS A 111 -25.34 -7.43 12.82
CA LYS A 111 -25.18 -8.80 13.39
C LYS A 111 -24.45 -9.77 12.45
N GLY A 112 -24.70 -9.66 11.14
CA GLY A 112 -24.01 -10.46 10.12
C GLY A 112 -22.52 -10.14 10.04
N LYS A 113 -22.15 -8.85 10.06
CA LYS A 113 -20.76 -8.39 10.06
C LYS A 113 -20.03 -8.71 11.36
N GLN A 114 -20.71 -8.62 12.50
CA GLN A 114 -20.17 -9.05 13.80
C GLN A 114 -19.81 -10.54 13.78
N LYS A 115 -20.68 -11.39 13.23
CA LYS A 115 -20.39 -12.84 13.07
C LYS A 115 -19.20 -13.08 12.14
N GLN A 116 -19.12 -12.38 11.01
CA GLN A 116 -17.97 -12.47 10.10
C GLN A 116 -16.67 -12.04 10.78
N PHE A 117 -16.71 -10.94 11.54
CA PHE A 117 -15.56 -10.45 12.29
C PHE A 117 -15.09 -11.45 13.34
N SER A 118 -16.00 -12.04 14.12
CA SER A 118 -15.68 -13.12 15.06
C SER A 118 -15.02 -14.30 14.36
N MET A 119 -15.57 -14.77 13.24
CA MET A 119 -15.00 -15.88 12.48
C MET A 119 -13.61 -15.58 11.88
N LEU A 120 -13.32 -14.31 11.58
CA LEU A 120 -11.98 -13.89 11.17
C LEU A 120 -11.01 -13.92 12.35
N LEU A 121 -11.42 -13.40 13.51
CA LEU A 121 -10.60 -13.41 14.73
C LEU A 121 -10.32 -14.83 15.26
N ASP A 122 -11.17 -15.81 14.96
CA ASP A 122 -10.91 -17.22 15.28
C ASP A 122 -9.74 -17.81 14.45
N ARG A 123 -9.38 -17.18 13.33
CA ARG A 123 -8.40 -17.70 12.36
C ARG A 123 -7.12 -16.89 12.25
N THR A 124 -7.18 -15.60 12.61
CA THR A 124 -6.04 -14.68 12.51
C THR A 124 -6.13 -13.63 13.60
N LYS A 125 -5.00 -12.98 13.94
CA LYS A 125 -5.00 -11.90 14.93
C LYS A 125 -5.43 -10.60 14.27
N LEU A 126 -6.04 -9.70 15.06
CA LEU A 126 -6.37 -8.35 14.61
C LEU A 126 -5.12 -7.60 14.14
N SER A 127 -3.97 -7.80 14.81
CA SER A 127 -2.67 -7.24 14.38
C SER A 127 -2.34 -7.63 12.94
N ASP A 128 -2.48 -8.91 12.60
CA ASP A 128 -2.09 -9.42 11.28
C ASP A 128 -3.04 -8.90 10.19
N ILE A 129 -4.31 -8.67 10.53
CA ILE A 129 -5.29 -8.02 9.63
C ILE A 129 -4.89 -6.56 9.37
N LEU A 130 -4.54 -5.83 10.44
CA LEU A 130 -4.11 -4.44 10.34
C LEU A 130 -2.81 -4.32 9.53
N ASP A 131 -1.83 -5.18 9.79
CA ASP A 131 -0.57 -5.22 9.03
C ASP A 131 -0.83 -5.44 7.53
N ALA A 132 -1.76 -6.33 7.18
CA ALA A 132 -2.12 -6.58 5.78
C ALA A 132 -2.80 -5.36 5.13
N VAL A 133 -3.69 -4.67 5.85
CA VAL A 133 -4.35 -3.45 5.37
C VAL A 133 -3.34 -2.31 5.20
N SER A 134 -2.52 -2.06 6.22
CA SER A 134 -1.47 -1.03 6.20
C SER A 134 -0.42 -1.30 5.13
N PHE A 135 -0.09 -2.56 4.87
CA PHE A 135 0.80 -2.94 3.77
C PHE A 135 0.25 -2.52 2.40
N VAL A 136 -1.05 -2.73 2.16
CA VAL A 136 -1.71 -2.33 0.91
C VAL A 136 -1.83 -0.82 0.81
N GLU A 137 -2.22 -0.16 1.90
CA GLU A 137 -2.30 1.30 1.99
C GLU A 137 -0.95 1.94 1.67
N HIS A 138 0.13 1.51 2.34
CA HIS A 138 1.50 1.97 2.10
C HIS A 138 1.87 1.92 0.62
N ARG A 139 1.56 0.81 -0.05
CA ARG A 139 1.86 0.63 -1.48
C ARG A 139 1.07 1.57 -2.36
N ILE A 140 -0.23 1.70 -2.13
CA ILE A 140 -1.09 2.61 -2.90
C ILE A 140 -0.62 4.06 -2.71
N SER A 141 -0.43 4.49 -1.47
CA SER A 141 0.04 5.84 -1.13
C SER A 141 1.41 6.11 -1.76
N THR A 142 2.34 5.15 -1.71
CA THR A 142 3.67 5.30 -2.31
C THR A 142 3.58 5.47 -3.84
N ALA A 143 2.78 4.66 -4.52
CA ALA A 143 2.64 4.73 -5.98
C ALA A 143 1.94 6.04 -6.43
N ILE A 144 0.90 6.47 -5.70
CA ILE A 144 0.19 7.73 -5.99
C ILE A 144 1.11 8.91 -5.71
N GLY A 145 1.73 8.97 -4.53
CA GLY A 145 2.61 10.08 -4.15
C GLY A 145 3.79 10.21 -5.09
N LEU A 146 4.42 9.09 -5.47
CA LEU A 146 5.55 9.14 -6.41
C LEU A 146 5.10 9.65 -7.77
N ARG A 147 3.90 9.25 -8.24
CA ARG A 147 3.33 9.74 -9.49
C ARG A 147 3.11 11.25 -9.43
N SER A 148 2.56 11.75 -8.33
CA SER A 148 2.34 13.19 -8.13
C SER A 148 3.67 13.95 -8.16
N LEU A 149 4.72 13.43 -7.52
CA LEU A 149 6.04 14.07 -7.49
C LEU A 149 6.77 14.06 -8.86
N VAL A 150 6.73 12.94 -9.59
CA VAL A 150 7.44 12.85 -10.89
C VAL A 150 6.69 13.52 -12.04
N CYS A 151 5.36 13.66 -11.93
CA CYS A 151 4.51 14.23 -12.97
C CYS A 151 4.09 15.68 -12.71
N SER A 152 4.15 16.20 -11.47
CA SER A 152 3.83 17.61 -11.18
C SER A 152 4.89 18.56 -11.72
N ASP A 153 4.45 19.62 -12.40
CA ASP A 153 5.36 20.63 -12.95
C ASP A 153 6.18 21.35 -11.85
N GLU A 154 5.64 21.49 -10.65
CA GLU A 154 6.24 22.22 -9.50
C GLU A 154 7.43 21.46 -8.89
N THR A 155 7.34 20.13 -8.83
CA THR A 155 8.34 19.27 -8.18
C THR A 155 9.25 18.55 -9.16
N ARG A 156 8.83 18.39 -10.43
CA ARG A 156 9.60 17.73 -11.48
C ARG A 156 10.98 18.37 -11.70
N ALA A 157 11.09 19.69 -11.56
CA ALA A 157 12.35 20.42 -11.74
C ALA A 157 13.39 20.11 -10.65
N THR A 158 12.93 20.02 -9.39
CA THR A 158 13.76 19.77 -8.20
C THR A 158 13.96 18.28 -7.93
N MET A 159 13.18 17.40 -8.57
CA MET A 159 13.28 15.95 -8.44
C MET A 159 14.51 15.36 -9.16
N LYS A 160 15.57 15.12 -8.40
CA LYS A 160 16.82 14.52 -8.88
C LYS A 160 16.77 13.00 -8.84
N GLU A 161 17.39 12.37 -9.83
CA GLU A 161 17.44 10.92 -10.02
C GLU A 161 18.00 10.18 -8.80
N ARG A 162 19.25 10.45 -8.40
CA ARG A 162 19.90 9.72 -7.31
C ARG A 162 19.47 10.15 -5.90
N GLN A 163 19.21 11.45 -5.73
CA GLN A 163 18.88 12.00 -4.42
C GLN A 163 17.46 11.62 -3.98
N HIS A 164 16.52 11.52 -4.93
CA HIS A 164 15.10 11.36 -4.62
C HIS A 164 14.55 10.05 -5.22
N ILE A 165 14.49 9.97 -6.55
CA ILE A 165 13.82 8.86 -7.26
C ILE A 165 14.43 7.51 -6.87
N HIS A 166 15.75 7.37 -6.99
CA HIS A 166 16.45 6.13 -6.72
C HIS A 166 16.26 5.66 -5.27
N GLN A 167 16.30 6.58 -4.30
CA GLN A 167 16.10 6.28 -2.89
C GLN A 167 14.69 5.75 -2.59
N ILE A 168 13.67 6.33 -3.21
CA ILE A 168 12.29 5.86 -3.03
C ILE A 168 12.11 4.49 -3.72
N ILE A 169 12.58 4.36 -4.95
CA ILE A 169 12.42 3.15 -5.77
C ILE A 169 13.16 1.96 -5.17
N GLU A 170 14.36 2.17 -4.64
CA GLU A 170 15.18 1.13 -4.03
C GLU A 170 14.43 0.40 -2.91
N ARG A 171 13.68 1.14 -2.11
CA ARG A 171 12.88 0.60 -1.01
C ARG A 171 11.53 0.03 -1.47
N ASN A 172 11.18 0.24 -2.74
CA ASN A 172 9.88 -0.08 -3.34
C ASN A 172 10.02 -0.80 -4.69
N SER A 173 10.93 -1.76 -4.78
CA SER A 173 11.19 -2.56 -5.99
C SER A 173 9.95 -3.27 -6.57
N TRP A 174 8.94 -3.52 -5.72
CA TRP A 174 7.63 -4.06 -6.10
C TRP A 174 6.88 -3.19 -7.13
N LEU A 175 7.25 -1.91 -7.28
CA LEU A 175 6.73 -1.01 -8.32
C LEU A 175 7.00 -1.58 -9.73
N PHE A 176 8.12 -2.29 -9.94
CA PHE A 176 8.40 -2.92 -11.23
C PHE A 176 7.66 -4.25 -11.44
N GLY A 177 7.02 -4.78 -10.39
CA GLY A 177 6.30 -6.05 -10.37
C GLY A 177 6.45 -6.73 -9.01
N GLU A 178 5.40 -7.40 -8.54
CA GLU A 178 5.38 -8.09 -7.23
C GLU A 178 6.51 -9.11 -7.08
N GLN A 179 6.88 -9.74 -8.18
CA GLN A 179 7.97 -10.70 -8.25
C GLN A 179 9.35 -10.10 -7.93
N PHE A 180 9.52 -8.79 -8.02
CA PHE A 180 10.78 -8.09 -7.79
C PHE A 180 10.91 -7.53 -6.38
N THR A 181 9.96 -7.81 -5.48
CA THR A 181 9.94 -7.33 -4.08
C THR A 181 11.22 -7.69 -3.30
N LEU A 182 11.89 -8.80 -3.65
CA LEU A 182 13.15 -9.24 -3.03
C LEU A 182 14.40 -8.87 -3.86
N GLY A 183 14.27 -7.96 -4.82
CA GLY A 183 15.39 -7.48 -5.63
C GLY A 183 16.40 -6.72 -4.80
N GLN A 184 17.70 -6.95 -5.05
CA GLN A 184 18.78 -6.23 -4.39
C GLN A 184 19.11 -4.96 -5.17
N THR A 185 19.41 -3.88 -4.47
CA THR A 185 19.80 -2.60 -5.07
C THR A 185 21.30 -2.40 -4.96
N GLU A 186 21.86 -1.79 -6.01
CA GLU A 186 23.29 -1.57 -6.25
C GLU A 186 24.15 -2.80 -6.60
N SER A 187 24.39 -2.96 -7.90
CA SER A 187 25.37 -3.92 -8.37
C SER A 187 26.09 -3.38 -9.61
N SER A 188 27.43 -3.35 -9.58
CA SER A 188 28.22 -3.26 -10.80
C SER A 188 27.87 -4.43 -11.73
N LEU A 189 28.15 -4.34 -13.03
CA LEU A 189 27.87 -5.44 -13.98
C LEU A 189 28.50 -6.78 -13.54
N THR A 190 29.63 -6.71 -12.85
CA THR A 190 30.35 -7.83 -12.23
C THR A 190 29.65 -8.40 -11.00
N ASN A 191 28.88 -7.58 -10.27
CA ASN A 191 28.04 -8.03 -9.17
C ASN A 191 26.77 -8.70 -9.70
N ALA A 192 26.17 -8.17 -10.79
CA ALA A 192 25.06 -8.80 -11.50
C ALA A 192 25.44 -10.21 -11.97
N LEU A 193 26.54 -10.25 -12.73
CA LEU A 193 27.63 -11.19 -12.65
C LEU A 193 27.52 -12.35 -11.67
N ARG A 194 28.14 -12.02 -10.53
CA ARG A 194 28.28 -12.83 -9.35
C ARG A 194 26.96 -13.37 -8.86
N GLU A 195 25.90 -12.59 -8.85
CA GLU A 195 24.62 -13.05 -8.33
C GLU A 195 23.96 -14.09 -9.25
N HIS A 196 23.95 -13.85 -10.57
CA HIS A 196 23.48 -14.83 -11.53
C HIS A 196 24.22 -16.17 -11.37
N LEU A 197 25.55 -16.12 -11.29
CA LEU A 197 26.36 -17.33 -11.09
C LEU A 197 26.13 -17.98 -9.72
N ARG A 198 25.91 -17.20 -8.65
CA ARG A 198 25.56 -17.71 -7.33
C ARG A 198 24.22 -18.45 -7.35
N GLN A 199 23.24 -17.94 -8.09
CA GLN A 199 21.93 -18.59 -8.26
C GLN A 199 22.06 -19.91 -9.03
N LEU A 200 22.91 -19.94 -10.05
CA LEU A 200 23.30 -21.17 -10.76
C LEU A 200 24.22 -22.11 -9.95
N LYS A 201 24.57 -21.75 -8.70
CA LYS A 201 25.50 -22.48 -7.81
C LYS A 201 26.90 -22.66 -8.42
N ILE A 202 27.33 -21.73 -9.26
CA ILE A 202 28.66 -21.67 -9.86
C ILE A 202 29.57 -20.84 -8.95
N ASP A 203 30.82 -21.27 -8.77
CA ASP A 203 31.79 -20.57 -7.93
C ASP A 203 32.17 -19.19 -8.50
N THR A 204 32.11 -18.17 -7.66
CA THR A 204 32.29 -16.77 -8.03
C THR A 204 33.54 -16.10 -7.45
N ARG A 205 34.43 -16.87 -6.82
CA ARG A 205 35.61 -16.35 -6.10
C ARG A 205 36.60 -15.57 -6.98
N VAL A 206 36.65 -15.88 -8.28
CA VAL A 206 37.47 -15.17 -9.27
C VAL A 206 36.58 -14.78 -10.45
N LEU A 207 35.95 -13.61 -10.37
CA LEU A 207 35.15 -13.06 -11.46
C LEU A 207 35.85 -11.88 -12.11
N GLU A 208 36.23 -12.06 -13.37
CA GLU A 208 36.68 -10.96 -14.22
C GLU A 208 35.53 -9.97 -14.45
N PRO A 209 35.79 -8.65 -14.37
CA PRO A 209 34.78 -7.64 -14.58
C PRO A 209 34.12 -7.75 -15.95
N VAL A 210 32.80 -7.57 -16.00
CA VAL A 210 32.11 -7.42 -17.29
C VAL A 210 32.33 -5.98 -17.76
N LEU A 211 32.99 -5.82 -18.90
CA LEU A 211 33.33 -4.53 -19.47
C LEU A 211 32.40 -4.19 -20.65
N VAL A 212 32.03 -2.91 -20.74
CA VAL A 212 31.33 -2.37 -21.91
C VAL A 212 32.36 -2.03 -22.99
N SER A 213 31.92 -1.94 -24.25
CA SER A 213 32.75 -1.46 -25.36
C SER A 213 33.48 -0.16 -24.99
N GLY A 214 34.81 -0.22 -24.89
CA GLY A 214 35.67 0.89 -24.42
C GLY A 214 36.32 0.70 -23.05
N GLY A 215 36.14 -0.45 -22.38
CA GLY A 215 36.95 -0.85 -21.21
C GLY A 215 36.59 -0.19 -19.88
N LYS A 216 35.50 0.58 -19.81
CA LYS A 216 35.01 1.19 -18.56
C LYS A 216 34.08 0.24 -17.82
N ASN A 217 34.18 0.21 -16.49
CA ASN A 217 33.18 -0.43 -15.64
C ASN A 217 31.84 0.31 -15.77
N ALA A 218 30.79 -0.40 -16.19
CA ALA A 218 29.43 0.12 -16.16
C ALA A 218 28.86 0.09 -14.74
N ARG A 219 28.21 1.19 -14.36
CA ARG A 219 27.31 1.23 -13.20
C ARG A 219 25.89 1.21 -13.73
N ILE A 220 25.07 0.35 -13.13
CA ILE A 220 23.63 0.25 -13.37
C ILE A 220 22.94 0.84 -12.14
N ASP A 221 21.79 1.51 -12.32
CA ASP A 221 21.03 2.06 -11.20
C ASP A 221 20.39 0.97 -10.35
N LEU A 222 19.69 0.00 -10.98
CA LEU A 222 19.01 -1.09 -10.30
C LEU A 222 19.14 -2.42 -11.07
N LEU A 223 19.36 -3.51 -10.32
CA LEU A 223 19.30 -4.89 -10.81
C LEU A 223 18.32 -5.68 -9.95
N LEU A 224 17.20 -6.10 -10.52
CA LEU A 224 16.17 -6.85 -9.82
C LEU A 224 16.17 -8.28 -10.35
N CYS A 225 16.38 -9.24 -9.47
CA CYS A 225 16.35 -10.66 -9.80
C CYS A 225 15.07 -11.29 -9.22
N GLN A 226 14.27 -11.91 -10.08
CA GLN A 226 13.25 -12.86 -9.64
C GLN A 226 13.83 -14.27 -9.74
N SER A 227 13.87 -14.98 -8.60
CA SER A 227 14.12 -16.43 -8.59
C SER A 227 12.82 -17.17 -8.29
N ASN A 228 12.28 -17.88 -9.28
CA ASN A 228 10.96 -18.49 -9.16
C ASN A 228 11.06 -19.94 -8.64
N LYS A 229 11.41 -20.11 -7.36
CA LYS A 229 11.56 -21.45 -6.76
C LYS A 229 10.26 -22.24 -6.58
N ARG A 230 9.09 -21.62 -6.84
CA ARG A 230 7.77 -22.19 -6.50
C ARG A 230 7.19 -23.12 -7.56
N SER A 231 7.68 -23.09 -8.80
CA SER A 231 7.09 -23.78 -9.95
C SER A 231 7.85 -25.04 -10.41
N GLY A 232 9.00 -25.36 -9.80
CA GLY A 232 9.84 -26.48 -10.26
C GLY A 232 10.43 -26.30 -11.67
N ARG A 233 10.28 -25.11 -12.26
CA ARG A 233 10.93 -24.65 -13.49
C ARG A 233 11.91 -23.54 -13.13
N ASP A 234 13.13 -23.64 -13.64
CA ASP A 234 14.13 -22.57 -13.61
C ASP A 234 13.75 -21.52 -14.67
N ASP A 235 12.69 -20.75 -14.38
CA ASP A 235 12.25 -19.59 -15.16
C ASP A 235 12.69 -18.33 -14.40
N ASP A 236 14.00 -18.14 -14.27
CA ASP A 236 14.58 -16.95 -13.64
C ASP A 236 14.40 -15.73 -14.56
N HIS A 237 14.08 -14.59 -13.97
CA HIS A 237 13.91 -13.33 -14.69
C HIS A 237 14.77 -12.25 -14.04
N HIS A 238 15.72 -11.73 -14.82
CA HIS A 238 16.51 -10.56 -14.43
C HIS A 238 15.98 -9.31 -15.12
N LEU A 239 15.73 -8.30 -14.30
CA LEU A 239 15.31 -6.98 -14.73
C LEU A 239 16.39 -5.96 -14.35
N ILE A 240 16.99 -5.33 -15.36
CA ILE A 240 17.90 -4.21 -15.19
C ILE A 240 17.12 -2.93 -15.47
N VAL A 241 17.18 -1.96 -14.56
CA VAL A 241 16.50 -0.68 -14.72
C VAL A 241 17.52 0.46 -14.72
N GLU A 242 17.47 1.27 -15.76
CA GLU A 242 18.14 2.57 -15.86
C GLU A 242 17.10 3.65 -15.65
N LEU A 243 17.30 4.51 -14.66
CA LEU A 243 16.40 5.60 -14.33
C LEU A 243 16.93 6.90 -14.93
N LYS A 244 16.01 7.79 -15.31
CA LYS A 244 16.34 9.18 -15.63
C LYS A 244 15.57 10.12 -14.74
N ARG A 245 16.19 11.26 -14.41
CA ARG A 245 15.56 12.35 -13.66
C ARG A 245 14.22 12.76 -14.29
N ALA A 246 13.27 13.18 -13.45
CA ALA A 246 11.91 13.47 -13.89
C ALA A 246 11.81 14.61 -14.93
N SER A 247 12.74 15.56 -14.90
CA SER A 247 12.77 16.71 -15.82
C SER A 247 13.41 16.42 -17.19
N LYS A 248 13.85 15.19 -17.48
CA LYS A 248 14.53 14.84 -18.73
C LYS A 248 13.70 13.81 -19.49
N SER A 249 13.34 14.13 -20.74
CA SER A 249 12.75 13.15 -21.67
C SER A 249 13.79 12.12 -22.11
N LEU A 250 13.34 10.89 -22.29
CA LEU A 250 14.17 9.76 -22.72
C LEU A 250 14.56 9.93 -24.18
N SER A 251 15.86 10.02 -24.44
CA SER A 251 16.41 10.26 -25.78
C SER A 251 17.01 8.99 -26.40
N TYR A 252 17.27 9.04 -27.71
CA TYR A 252 17.98 7.95 -28.40
C TYR A 252 19.38 7.70 -27.81
N ALA A 253 20.03 8.73 -27.28
CA ALA A 253 21.32 8.61 -26.60
C ALA A 253 21.23 7.78 -25.30
N ASP A 254 20.18 8.00 -24.50
CA ASP A 254 19.92 7.24 -23.28
C ASP A 254 19.65 5.77 -23.60
N PHE A 255 18.80 5.52 -24.62
CA PHE A 255 18.56 4.18 -25.13
C PHE A 255 19.83 3.50 -25.63
N GLY A 256 20.65 4.21 -26.41
CA GLY A 256 21.91 3.70 -26.93
C GLY A 256 22.91 3.34 -25.82
N GLN A 257 22.89 4.06 -24.69
CA GLN A 257 23.68 3.72 -23.51
C GLN A 257 23.20 2.38 -22.91
N LEU A 258 21.89 2.23 -22.67
CA LEU A 258 21.31 0.99 -22.14
C LEU A 258 21.53 -0.20 -23.09
N LEU A 259 21.36 0.00 -24.40
CA LEU A 259 21.55 -1.06 -25.40
C LEU A 259 22.99 -1.58 -25.45
N LYS A 260 23.99 -0.70 -25.26
CA LYS A 260 25.40 -1.12 -25.14
C LYS A 260 25.61 -2.01 -23.92
N TYR A 261 24.98 -1.70 -22.79
CA TYR A 261 25.04 -2.52 -21.59
C TYR A 261 24.35 -3.87 -21.79
N ALA A 262 23.11 -3.86 -22.30
CA ALA A 262 22.37 -5.06 -22.61
C ALA A 262 23.16 -5.97 -23.56
N SER A 263 23.74 -5.40 -24.61
CA SER A 263 24.57 -6.13 -25.56
C SER A 263 25.81 -6.78 -24.92
N ALA A 264 26.42 -6.14 -23.92
CA ALA A 264 27.56 -6.71 -23.20
C ALA A 264 27.15 -7.93 -22.38
N ILE A 265 26.01 -7.89 -21.70
CA ILE A 265 25.45 -9.03 -20.95
C ILE A 265 25.06 -10.16 -21.91
N MET A 266 24.34 -9.83 -22.98
CA MET A 266 23.83 -10.82 -23.92
C MET A 266 24.93 -11.60 -24.66
N LYS A 267 26.09 -10.96 -24.89
CA LYS A 267 27.24 -11.57 -25.58
C LYS A 267 28.19 -12.30 -24.64
N ASP A 268 28.13 -12.02 -23.34
CA ASP A 268 29.04 -12.64 -22.39
C ASP A 268 28.63 -14.11 -22.18
N THR A 269 29.55 -15.00 -22.51
CA THR A 269 29.36 -16.46 -22.47
C THR A 269 28.92 -16.98 -21.10
N ARG A 270 29.17 -16.23 -20.02
CA ARG A 270 28.79 -16.59 -18.64
C ARG A 270 27.30 -16.38 -18.38
N TYR A 271 26.61 -15.63 -19.23
CA TYR A 271 25.15 -15.43 -19.22
C TYR A 271 24.44 -16.10 -20.41
N HIS A 272 25.17 -16.27 -21.51
CA HIS A 272 24.68 -16.86 -22.75
C HIS A 272 24.21 -18.32 -22.57
N LYS A 273 23.11 -18.71 -23.24
CA LYS A 273 22.50 -20.07 -23.23
C LYS A 273 21.92 -20.55 -21.90
N THR A 274 21.70 -19.65 -20.95
CA THR A 274 20.89 -19.96 -19.76
C THR A 274 19.39 -19.83 -20.10
N ASN A 275 18.49 -20.52 -19.38
CA ASN A 275 17.04 -20.41 -19.57
C ASN A 275 16.46 -19.13 -18.92
N VAL A 276 17.29 -18.09 -18.76
CA VAL A 276 16.96 -16.88 -18.00
C VAL A 276 16.41 -15.83 -18.94
N GLU A 277 15.28 -15.21 -18.58
CA GLU A 277 14.78 -14.03 -19.27
C GLU A 277 15.52 -12.78 -18.80
N TRP A 278 15.91 -11.92 -19.73
CA TRP A 278 16.55 -10.64 -19.45
C TRP A 278 15.69 -9.49 -19.96
N SER A 279 15.26 -8.63 -19.03
CA SER A 279 14.58 -7.37 -19.34
C SER A 279 15.46 -6.20 -18.97
N PHE A 280 15.60 -5.25 -19.90
CA PHE A 280 16.32 -3.99 -19.67
C PHE A 280 15.34 -2.84 -19.83
N TRP A 281 15.07 -2.09 -18.78
CA TRP A 281 14.10 -1.01 -18.78
C TRP A 281 14.80 0.34 -18.68
N LEU A 282 14.50 1.22 -19.63
CA LEU A 282 14.78 2.65 -19.53
C LEU A 282 13.52 3.34 -19.04
N VAL A 283 13.59 3.99 -17.88
CA VAL A 283 12.43 4.62 -17.24
C VAL A 283 12.63 6.12 -17.05
N GLY A 284 11.64 6.90 -17.44
CA GLY A 284 11.63 8.37 -17.35
C GLY A 284 10.22 8.92 -17.43
N THR A 285 10.07 10.24 -17.48
CA THR A 285 8.74 10.87 -17.48
C THR A 285 8.08 10.83 -18.85
N ASP A 286 8.87 11.07 -19.91
CA ASP A 286 8.39 11.20 -21.27
C ASP A 286 9.44 10.69 -22.27
N VAL A 287 9.04 10.48 -23.53
CA VAL A 287 9.89 9.99 -24.63
C VAL A 287 10.11 11.12 -25.63
N ALA A 288 11.36 11.34 -26.05
CA ALA A 288 11.67 12.33 -27.06
C ALA A 288 11.37 11.81 -28.49
N ASP A 289 11.09 12.73 -29.41
CA ASP A 289 10.73 12.44 -30.81
C ASP A 289 11.75 11.57 -31.54
N ASP A 290 13.03 11.64 -31.15
CA ASP A 290 14.12 10.86 -31.77
C ASP A 290 14.09 9.37 -31.37
N LEU A 291 13.45 9.04 -30.25
CA LEU A 291 13.31 7.68 -29.73
C LEU A 291 11.93 7.07 -30.02
N ASP A 292 10.90 7.91 -30.15
CA ASP A 292 9.49 7.48 -30.31
C ASP A 292 9.26 6.43 -31.42
N PRO A 293 9.84 6.57 -32.65
CA PRO A 293 9.63 5.59 -33.73
C PRO A 293 10.13 4.19 -33.36
N LEU A 294 11.13 4.09 -32.49
CA LEU A 294 11.67 2.81 -32.05
C LEU A 294 10.77 2.16 -30.98
N VAL A 295 10.18 2.99 -30.11
CA VAL A 295 9.34 2.60 -28.98
C VAL A 295 7.94 2.15 -29.43
N ASN A 296 7.40 2.80 -30.47
CA ASN A 296 6.06 2.57 -31.02
C ASN A 296 6.09 1.80 -32.35
N SER A 297 7.11 0.97 -32.56
CA SER A 297 7.24 0.19 -33.79
C SER A 297 6.16 -0.89 -33.89
N ASN A 298 5.53 -1.03 -35.07
CA ASN A 298 4.41 -1.96 -35.32
C ASN A 298 4.80 -3.45 -35.28
N ASP A 299 6.09 -3.77 -35.32
CA ASP A 299 6.60 -5.15 -35.31
C ASP A 299 6.76 -5.71 -33.89
N ARG A 300 6.51 -4.90 -32.85
CA ARG A 300 6.73 -5.25 -31.45
C ARG A 300 5.62 -4.70 -30.56
N ALA A 301 5.57 -5.19 -29.32
CA ALA A 301 4.68 -4.64 -28.31
C ALA A 301 5.06 -3.18 -28.01
N PRO A 302 4.07 -2.29 -27.73
CA PRO A 302 4.33 -0.91 -27.34
C PRO A 302 5.34 -0.83 -26.19
N GLY A 303 6.33 0.05 -26.31
CA GLY A 303 7.40 0.17 -25.33
C GLY A 303 8.60 -0.77 -25.58
N CYS A 304 8.47 -1.80 -26.42
CA CYS A 304 9.56 -2.73 -26.71
C CYS A 304 10.45 -2.20 -27.85
N ALA A 305 11.54 -1.55 -27.47
CA ALA A 305 12.46 -0.91 -28.42
C ALA A 305 13.44 -1.89 -29.08
N HIS A 306 13.77 -3.02 -28.43
CA HIS A 306 14.69 -4.01 -29.00
C HIS A 306 14.46 -5.43 -28.46
N ILE A 307 14.63 -6.43 -29.33
CA ILE A 307 14.61 -7.86 -28.97
C ILE A 307 15.90 -8.49 -29.48
N PHE A 308 16.66 -9.11 -28.58
CA PHE A 308 17.87 -9.84 -28.95
C PHE A 308 17.50 -11.18 -29.60
N LYS A 309 18.15 -11.51 -30.71
CA LYS A 309 17.96 -12.80 -31.40
C LYS A 309 18.46 -13.99 -30.59
N GLU A 310 19.42 -13.77 -29.70
CA GLU A 310 20.04 -14.79 -28.88
C GLU A 310 19.96 -14.40 -27.39
N GLY A 311 19.69 -15.39 -26.52
CA GLY A 311 19.74 -15.24 -25.05
C GLY A 311 18.50 -14.64 -24.36
N ASN A 312 17.33 -14.62 -25.00
CA ASN A 312 16.05 -14.17 -24.41
C ASN A 312 16.12 -12.78 -23.72
N GLY A 313 16.72 -11.80 -24.42
CA GLY A 313 16.86 -10.43 -23.96
C GLY A 313 15.89 -9.47 -24.65
N LYS A 314 15.28 -8.55 -23.89
CA LYS A 314 14.41 -7.48 -24.41
C LYS A 314 14.75 -6.14 -23.77
N VAL A 315 14.77 -5.07 -24.57
CA VAL A 315 14.93 -3.69 -24.10
C VAL A 315 13.60 -2.96 -24.22
N TRP A 316 13.19 -2.34 -23.12
CA TRP A 316 11.93 -1.63 -22.97
C TRP A 316 12.18 -0.17 -22.61
N VAL A 317 11.33 0.70 -23.12
CA VAL A 317 11.23 2.10 -22.74
C VAL A 317 9.87 2.28 -22.09
N LYS A 318 9.86 2.79 -20.85
CA LYS A 318 8.63 2.95 -20.06
C LYS A 318 8.57 4.35 -19.46
N THR A 319 7.38 4.93 -19.45
CA THR A 319 7.16 6.18 -18.72
C THR A 319 6.74 5.90 -17.27
N TRP A 320 7.03 6.85 -16.37
CA TRP A 320 6.52 6.81 -14.99
C TRP A 320 5.00 6.74 -14.96
N GLY A 321 4.32 7.46 -15.86
CA GLY A 321 2.87 7.40 -16.00
C GLY A 321 2.36 5.98 -16.27
N GLN A 322 2.95 5.28 -17.23
CA GLN A 322 2.61 3.88 -17.54
C GLN A 322 2.90 2.96 -16.36
N LEU A 323 4.13 3.02 -15.82
CA LEU A 323 4.57 2.14 -14.75
C LEU A 323 3.71 2.29 -13.49
N LEU A 324 3.48 3.52 -13.05
CA LEU A 324 2.72 3.80 -11.83
C LEU A 324 1.23 3.57 -12.02
N HIS A 325 0.68 3.81 -13.22
CA HIS A 325 -0.68 3.41 -13.55
C HIS A 325 -0.86 1.90 -13.43
N ASP A 326 0.06 1.09 -13.98
CA ASP A 326 0.02 -0.35 -13.84
C ASP A 326 0.12 -0.79 -12.36
N CYS A 327 0.95 -0.12 -11.55
CA CYS A 327 1.07 -0.38 -10.11
C CYS A 327 -0.23 -0.13 -9.35
N ILE A 328 -0.84 1.03 -9.58
CA ILE A 328 -2.08 1.43 -8.92
C ILE A 328 -3.19 0.47 -9.34
N SER A 329 -3.26 0.13 -10.62
CA SER A 329 -4.23 -0.83 -11.17
C SER A 329 -4.12 -2.23 -10.54
N ARG A 330 -2.91 -2.72 -10.25
CA ARG A 330 -2.72 -4.00 -9.53
C ARG A 330 -3.34 -4.00 -8.13
N HIS A 331 -3.36 -2.84 -7.47
CA HIS A 331 -3.90 -2.67 -6.12
C HIS A 331 -5.35 -2.19 -6.10
N GLN A 332 -5.91 -1.86 -7.27
CA GLN A 332 -7.25 -1.29 -7.44
C GLN A 332 -8.34 -2.15 -6.80
N PHE A 333 -8.30 -3.47 -7.03
CA PHE A 333 -9.27 -4.39 -6.44
C PHE A 333 -9.31 -4.31 -4.91
N VAL A 334 -8.14 -4.27 -4.27
CA VAL A 334 -8.06 -4.21 -2.81
C VAL A 334 -8.44 -2.82 -2.31
N ARG A 335 -8.02 -1.77 -3.01
CA ARG A 335 -8.42 -0.37 -2.73
C ARG A 335 -9.94 -0.22 -2.71
N ASP A 336 -10.62 -0.75 -3.72
CA ASP A 336 -12.08 -0.67 -3.85
C ASP A 336 -12.80 -1.49 -2.77
N LYS A 337 -12.21 -2.62 -2.34
CA LYS A 337 -12.76 -3.43 -1.25
C LYS A 337 -12.59 -2.81 0.12
N LEU A 338 -11.47 -2.13 0.35
CA LEU A 338 -11.18 -1.43 1.60
C LEU A 338 -11.80 -0.02 1.64
N ASN A 339 -12.34 0.46 0.52
CA ASN A 339 -12.87 1.81 0.36
C ASN A 339 -11.85 2.88 0.79
N ILE A 340 -10.58 2.65 0.45
CA ILE A 340 -9.49 3.58 0.74
C ILE A 340 -9.54 4.69 -0.32
N ALA A 341 -9.86 5.90 0.11
CA ALA A 341 -9.72 7.12 -0.67
C ALA A 341 -8.42 7.80 -0.22
N ILE A 342 -7.44 7.86 -1.12
CA ILE A 342 -6.19 8.59 -0.92
C ILE A 342 -6.15 9.68 -1.98
N THR A 343 -6.05 10.93 -1.54
CA THR A 343 -5.82 12.07 -2.44
C THR A 343 -4.34 12.18 -2.80
N ASP A 344 -4.03 12.89 -3.89
CA ASP A 344 -2.64 13.09 -4.30
C ASP A 344 -1.85 13.85 -3.22
N ASP A 345 -2.45 14.82 -2.53
CA ASP A 345 -1.83 15.58 -1.44
C ASP A 345 -1.54 14.71 -0.20
N GLU A 346 -2.50 13.87 0.21
CA GLU A 346 -2.30 12.92 1.32
C GLU A 346 -1.19 11.92 0.99
N ALA A 347 -1.10 11.47 -0.26
CA ALA A 347 -0.06 10.55 -0.72
C ALA A 347 1.33 11.20 -0.73
N VAL A 348 1.43 12.47 -1.12
CA VAL A 348 2.68 13.23 -1.07
C VAL A 348 3.10 13.49 0.38
N HIS A 349 2.17 13.90 1.24
CA HIS A 349 2.43 14.07 2.67
C HIS A 349 2.89 12.75 3.31
N TYR A 350 2.24 11.64 2.97
CA TYR A 350 2.65 10.32 3.42
C TYR A 350 4.08 9.98 3.02
N LEU A 351 4.49 10.29 1.77
CA LEU A 351 5.87 10.13 1.33
C LEU A 351 6.86 11.01 2.12
N ASP A 352 6.46 12.22 2.46
CA ASP A 352 7.28 13.16 3.25
C ASP A 352 7.50 12.62 4.68
N GLU A 353 6.48 12.00 5.29
CA GLU A 353 6.62 11.38 6.61
C GLU A 353 7.57 10.18 6.61
N ILE A 354 7.49 9.30 5.60
CA ILE A 354 8.29 8.06 5.56
C ILE A 354 9.68 8.25 4.93
N TYR A 355 9.83 9.25 4.06
CA TYR A 355 11.08 9.56 3.34
C TYR A 355 11.42 11.07 3.39
N PRO A 356 11.50 11.69 4.59
CA PRO A 356 11.60 13.14 4.73
C PRO A 356 12.84 13.76 4.05
N ASN A 357 13.89 12.97 3.89
CA ASN A 357 15.14 13.43 3.25
C ASN A 357 15.15 13.24 1.73
N PHE A 358 14.14 12.58 1.15
CA PHE A 358 14.12 12.17 -0.25
C PHE A 358 12.95 12.74 -1.05
N VAL A 359 12.00 13.43 -0.40
CA VAL A 359 10.95 14.18 -1.07
C VAL A 359 11.50 15.56 -1.49
N PRO A 360 11.38 15.95 -2.78
CA PRO A 360 11.83 17.25 -3.23
C PRO A 360 10.93 18.37 -2.69
N GLN A 361 11.52 19.51 -2.33
CA GLN A 361 10.76 20.73 -2.09
C GLN A 361 10.26 21.31 -3.42
N ALA A 362 9.07 21.92 -3.39
CA ALA A 362 8.53 22.65 -4.53
C ALA A 362 9.52 23.76 -4.96
N ALA A 363 9.63 23.99 -6.27
CA ALA A 363 10.40 25.14 -6.76
C ALA A 363 9.71 26.44 -6.33
N GLU A 364 10.47 27.36 -5.72
CA GLU A 364 10.00 28.73 -5.38
C GLU A 364 9.66 29.56 -6.63
#